data_AF-A0A5S9WIR8-F1
#
_entry.id   AF-A0A5S9WIR8-F1
#
_cell.length_a   1.000
_cell.length_b   1.000
_cell.length_c   1.000
_cell.angle_alpha   90.00
_cell.angle_beta   90.00
_cell.angle_gamma   90.00
#
_symmetry.space_group_name_H-M   'P 1'
#
loop_
_entity.id
_entity.type
_entity.pdbx_description
1 polymer ?
#
loop_
_entity_poly.entity_id
_entity_poly.type
_entity_poly.pdbx_seq_one_letter_code
_entity_poly.pdbx_strand_id
1 'polypeptide(L)'
;MKFSKDISPNSCSYASSLIYFPIIQISKEWDDEVRAICNPSTRQYAILPPDLRTTYQNFGPLLGFDPIGKQFKVLVFNCRVGNEMVYHIVTLGTENVRWREIICPFTYEPRWKRSICINGILYYLAVNSNVSSSVINYKLINYKGKLGLVDLEKDYDAGYLLGLRMQVLEDVEKGE
;
A
#
# COMPACT_ATOMS: atom_id res chain seq x y z
N MET A 1 -1.95 -21.83 -9.71
CA MET A 1 -1.59 -20.46 -10.10
C MET A 1 -0.24 -20.51 -10.80
N LYS A 2 -0.13 -19.98 -12.02
CA LYS A 2 1.15 -19.80 -12.70
C LYS A 2 1.50 -18.32 -12.63
N PHE A 3 2.70 -18.00 -12.18
CA PHE A 3 3.20 -16.63 -12.18
C PHE A 3 3.80 -16.36 -13.56
N SER A 4 3.55 -15.16 -14.11
CA SER A 4 4.27 -14.71 -15.30
C SER A 4 5.78 -14.75 -15.02
N LYS A 5 6.55 -15.21 -16.01
CA LYS A 5 8.02 -15.32 -15.92
C LYS A 5 8.70 -13.96 -15.68
N ASP A 6 8.00 -12.86 -15.92
CA ASP A 6 8.51 -11.50 -15.81
C ASP A 6 8.10 -10.79 -14.51
N ILE A 7 7.35 -11.45 -13.62
CA ILE A 7 6.97 -10.85 -12.34
C ILE A 7 8.18 -10.86 -11.42
N SER A 8 8.76 -9.68 -11.21
CA SER A 8 9.75 -9.51 -10.14
C SER A 8 9.13 -9.94 -8.80
N PRO A 9 9.80 -10.79 -8.00
CA PRO A 9 9.31 -11.21 -6.67
C PRO A 9 9.04 -10.02 -5.75
N ASN A 10 9.71 -8.89 -6.04
CA ASN A 10 9.58 -7.65 -5.31
C ASN A 10 8.26 -6.91 -5.61
N SER A 11 7.35 -7.42 -6.45
CA SER A 11 6.09 -6.74 -6.84
C SER A 11 4.94 -6.90 -5.82
N CYS A 12 4.94 -7.93 -4.98
CA CYS A 12 3.82 -8.30 -4.13
C CYS A 12 3.77 -7.55 -2.78
N SER A 13 2.63 -7.60 -2.10
CA SER A 13 2.48 -7.14 -0.71
C SER A 13 1.81 -8.21 0.15
N TYR A 14 2.05 -8.17 1.46
CA TYR A 14 1.58 -9.19 2.40
C TYR A 14 1.04 -8.57 3.69
N ALA A 15 -0.06 -9.11 4.20
CA ALA A 15 -0.57 -8.82 5.53
C ALA A 15 -1.43 -9.99 6.03
N SER A 16 -1.34 -10.32 7.32
CA SER A 16 -2.21 -11.29 8.01
C SER A 16 -2.52 -12.57 7.20
N SER A 17 -1.46 -13.26 6.77
CA SER A 17 -1.52 -14.51 6.00
C SER A 17 -2.00 -14.40 4.55
N LEU A 18 -2.30 -13.20 4.04
CA LEU A 18 -2.65 -12.98 2.64
C LEU A 18 -1.53 -12.28 1.86
N ILE A 19 -1.34 -12.70 0.62
CA ILE A 19 -0.42 -12.08 -0.34
C ILE A 19 -1.24 -11.48 -1.47
N TYR A 20 -1.01 -10.20 -1.76
CA TYR A 20 -1.59 -9.51 -2.90
C TYR A 20 -0.59 -9.46 -4.08
N PHE A 21 -1.11 -9.77 -5.26
CA PHE A 21 -0.38 -9.78 -6.52
C PHE A 21 -0.96 -8.70 -7.45
N PRO A 22 -0.15 -7.71 -7.87
CA PRO A 22 -0.61 -6.62 -8.72
C PRO A 22 -0.82 -7.04 -10.17
N ILE A 23 -0.14 -8.09 -10.63
CA ILE A 23 -0.24 -8.60 -12.01
C ILE A 23 -0.11 -10.12 -11.94
N ILE A 24 -1.09 -10.83 -12.51
CA ILE A 24 -1.11 -12.27 -12.69
C ILE A 24 -1.64 -12.55 -14.09
N GLN A 25 -0.98 -13.43 -14.81
CA GLN A 25 -1.48 -13.97 -16.07
C GLN A 25 -2.32 -15.22 -15.79
N ILE A 26 -3.60 -15.17 -16.19
CA ILE A 26 -4.51 -16.32 -16.06
C ILE A 26 -4.52 -17.17 -17.34
N SER A 27 -4.36 -16.56 -18.51
CA SER A 27 -4.29 -17.24 -19.81
C SER A 27 -2.90 -17.09 -20.44
N LYS A 28 -2.66 -17.82 -21.55
CA LYS A 28 -1.44 -17.68 -22.35
C LYS A 28 -1.50 -16.48 -23.30
N GLU A 29 -2.66 -15.84 -23.40
CA GLU A 29 -2.86 -14.65 -24.22
C GLU A 29 -2.46 -13.45 -23.38
N TRP A 30 -1.70 -12.54 -23.97
CA TRP A 30 -1.03 -11.43 -23.28
C TRP A 30 -1.99 -10.34 -22.75
N ASP A 31 -3.31 -10.54 -22.89
CA ASP A 31 -4.34 -9.53 -22.62
C ASP A 31 -5.10 -9.76 -21.30
N ASP A 32 -4.92 -10.90 -20.63
CA ASP A 32 -5.63 -11.25 -19.39
C ASP A 32 -4.78 -11.04 -18.12
N GLU A 33 -4.23 -9.83 -17.97
CA GLU A 33 -3.57 -9.45 -16.72
C GLU A 33 -4.60 -9.08 -15.66
N VAL A 34 -4.62 -9.84 -14.56
CA VAL A 34 -5.54 -9.57 -13.44
C VAL A 34 -4.78 -9.36 -12.12
N ARG A 35 -5.50 -8.81 -11.16
CA ARG A 35 -5.05 -8.67 -9.76
C ARG A 35 -5.69 -9.75 -8.92
N ALA A 36 -4.94 -10.33 -8.00
CA ALA A 36 -5.51 -11.30 -7.07
C ALA A 36 -4.87 -11.21 -5.69
N ILE A 37 -5.62 -11.71 -4.73
CA ILE A 37 -5.15 -11.99 -3.39
C ILE A 37 -5.14 -13.50 -3.18
N CYS A 38 -4.09 -14.03 -2.54
CA CYS A 38 -3.98 -15.44 -2.23
C CYS A 38 -3.72 -15.68 -0.75
N ASN A 39 -4.25 -16.79 -0.26
CA ASN A 39 -3.87 -17.39 1.01
C ASN A 39 -3.01 -18.63 0.70
N PRO A 40 -1.69 -18.58 0.89
CA PRO A 40 -0.82 -19.71 0.59
C PRO A 40 -1.10 -20.92 1.49
N SER A 41 -1.58 -20.70 2.72
CA SER A 41 -1.89 -21.77 3.67
C SER A 41 -3.14 -22.57 3.28
N THR A 42 -4.15 -21.91 2.71
CA THR A 42 -5.37 -22.60 2.23
C THR A 42 -5.34 -22.92 0.73
N ARG A 43 -4.31 -22.44 0.01
CA ARG A 43 -4.18 -22.53 -1.45
C ARG A 43 -5.35 -21.90 -2.22
N GLN A 44 -6.09 -21.01 -1.57
CA GLN A 44 -7.20 -20.27 -2.18
C GLN A 44 -6.74 -18.91 -2.68
N TYR A 45 -7.40 -18.43 -3.73
CA TYR A 45 -7.18 -17.08 -4.26
C TYR A 45 -8.50 -16.47 -4.69
N ALA A 46 -8.54 -15.14 -4.72
CA ALA A 46 -9.67 -14.38 -5.24
C ALA A 46 -9.16 -13.31 -6.21
N ILE A 47 -9.79 -13.23 -7.38
CA ILE A 47 -9.51 -12.19 -8.37
C ILE A 47 -10.20 -10.91 -7.91
N LEU A 48 -9.48 -9.79 -7.95
CA LEU A 48 -10.03 -8.49 -7.60
C LEU A 48 -10.75 -7.86 -8.80
N PRO A 49 -11.66 -6.91 -8.55
CA PRO A 49 -12.36 -6.20 -9.62
C PRO A 49 -11.40 -5.63 -10.70
N PRO A 50 -11.73 -5.77 -12.01
CA PRO A 50 -10.86 -5.42 -13.14
C PRO A 50 -10.91 -3.93 -13.55
N ASP A 51 -11.82 -3.17 -12.95
CA ASP A 51 -12.11 -1.75 -13.20
C ASP A 51 -10.93 -0.79 -12.94
N LEU A 52 -9.88 -1.28 -12.28
CA LEU A 52 -8.66 -0.50 -12.06
C LEU A 52 -7.78 -0.43 -13.32
N ARG A 53 -7.86 0.71 -14.01
CA ARG A 53 -6.95 1.09 -15.11
C ARG A 53 -5.69 1.74 -14.54
N THR A 54 -4.60 0.99 -14.40
CA THR A 54 -3.28 1.53 -13.98
C THR A 54 -2.37 1.74 -15.17
N THR A 55 -1.62 2.84 -15.18
CA THR A 55 -0.53 3.09 -16.14
C THR A 55 0.76 2.36 -15.71
N TYR A 56 1.70 2.18 -16.64
CA TYR A 56 2.92 1.35 -16.49
C TYR A 56 3.85 1.67 -15.30
N GLN A 57 3.69 2.81 -14.61
CA GLN A 57 4.48 3.16 -13.42
C GLN A 57 3.75 2.78 -12.14
N ASN A 58 3.57 1.47 -11.96
CA ASN A 58 3.05 0.91 -10.71
C ASN A 58 4.16 0.89 -9.66
N PHE A 59 4.13 1.85 -8.76
CA PHE A 59 4.79 1.66 -7.47
C PHE A 59 4.08 0.52 -6.72
N GLY A 60 4.83 -0.21 -5.91
CA GLY A 60 4.33 -1.42 -5.28
C GLY A 60 3.01 -1.24 -4.51
N PRO A 61 2.09 -2.21 -4.59
CA PRO A 61 0.85 -2.16 -3.84
C PRO A 61 1.12 -2.25 -2.34
N LEU A 62 0.21 -1.68 -1.56
CA LEU A 62 0.24 -1.68 -0.09
C LEU A 62 -0.97 -2.47 0.40
N LEU A 63 -0.72 -3.51 1.20
CA LEU A 63 -1.75 -4.36 1.79
C LEU A 63 -1.71 -4.20 3.31
N GLY A 64 -2.87 -3.96 3.91
CA GLY A 64 -3.03 -3.94 5.36
C GLY A 64 -4.26 -4.72 5.80
N PHE A 65 -4.20 -5.28 7.01
CA PHE A 65 -5.30 -6.01 7.61
C PHE A 65 -5.80 -5.26 8.85
N ASP A 66 -7.08 -4.87 8.82
CA ASP A 66 -7.78 -4.31 9.96
C ASP A 66 -8.38 -5.43 10.82
N PRO A 67 -7.82 -5.71 12.01
CA PRO A 67 -8.30 -6.81 12.85
C PRO A 67 -9.67 -6.53 13.46
N ILE A 68 -10.09 -5.27 13.58
CA ILE A 68 -11.38 -4.88 14.18
C ILE A 68 -12.50 -5.18 13.20
N GLY A 69 -12.43 -4.61 11.99
CA GLY A 69 -13.40 -4.86 10.92
C GLY A 69 -13.24 -6.22 10.25
N LYS A 70 -12.14 -6.95 10.53
CA LYS A 70 -11.71 -8.18 9.82
C LYS A 70 -11.62 -7.96 8.30
N GLN A 71 -11.10 -6.80 7.91
CA GLN A 71 -11.06 -6.35 6.53
C GLN A 71 -9.64 -6.22 6.03
N PHE A 72 -9.42 -6.55 4.76
CA PHE A 72 -8.17 -6.25 4.08
C PHE A 72 -8.34 -4.98 3.26
N LYS A 73 -7.32 -4.12 3.26
CA LYS A 73 -7.29 -2.89 2.47
C LYS A 73 -6.09 -2.95 1.55
N VAL A 74 -6.33 -2.84 0.25
CA VAL A 74 -5.30 -2.73 -0.76
C VAL A 74 -5.30 -1.31 -1.29
N LEU A 75 -4.17 -0.62 -1.13
CA LEU A 75 -3.92 0.70 -1.69
C LEU A 75 -2.92 0.56 -2.82
N VAL A 76 -3.28 1.11 -3.96
CA VAL A 76 -2.41 1.25 -5.14
C VAL A 76 -2.37 2.72 -5.52
N PHE A 77 -1.31 3.13 -6.19
CA PHE A 77 -1.15 4.52 -6.61
C PHE A 77 -0.42 4.58 -7.94
N ASN A 78 -0.82 5.55 -8.76
CA ASN A 78 -0.36 5.74 -10.13
C ASN A 78 0.10 7.18 -10.33
N CYS A 79 1.08 7.39 -11.21
CA CYS A 79 1.38 8.72 -11.74
C CYS A 79 0.52 9.01 -12.97
N ARG A 80 -0.26 10.10 -12.93
CA ARG A 80 -0.86 10.71 -14.11
C ARG A 80 0.17 11.55 -14.86
N VAL A 81 -0.16 11.90 -16.11
CA VAL A 81 0.60 12.88 -16.90
C VAL A 81 0.64 14.19 -16.11
N GLY A 82 1.84 14.71 -15.85
CA GLY A 82 2.05 15.93 -15.05
C GLY A 82 2.45 15.71 -13.59
N ASN A 83 2.94 14.52 -13.22
CA ASN A 83 3.41 14.17 -11.86
C ASN A 83 2.33 14.19 -10.77
N GLU A 84 1.05 14.17 -11.14
CA GLU A 84 -0.05 14.01 -10.18
C GLU A 84 -0.13 12.55 -9.73
N MET A 85 -0.04 12.31 -8.41
CA MET A 85 -0.23 10.98 -7.83
C MET A 85 -1.71 10.71 -7.54
N VAL A 86 -2.23 9.62 -8.08
CA VAL A 86 -3.62 9.18 -7.90
C VAL A 86 -3.65 7.89 -7.11
N TYR A 87 -4.42 7.87 -6.04
CA TYR A 87 -4.51 6.74 -5.13
C TYR A 87 -5.84 6.01 -5.34
N HIS A 88 -5.81 4.68 -5.38
CA HIS A 88 -7.00 3.84 -5.42
C HIS A 88 -6.97 2.86 -4.27
N ILE A 89 -8.11 2.68 -3.60
CA ILE A 89 -8.27 1.73 -2.51
C ILE A 89 -9.41 0.77 -2.77
N VAL A 90 -9.19 -0.50 -2.47
CA VAL A 90 -10.23 -1.54 -2.38
C VAL A 90 -10.22 -2.13 -0.98
N THR A 91 -11.41 -2.47 -0.47
CA THR A 91 -11.57 -3.08 0.86
C THR A 91 -12.27 -4.42 0.71
N LEU A 92 -11.58 -5.49 1.08
CA LEU A 92 -12.06 -6.87 1.06
C LEU A 92 -12.67 -7.23 2.42
N GLY A 93 -13.66 -8.10 2.42
CA GLY A 93 -14.46 -8.41 3.62
C GLY A 93 -15.64 -7.47 3.82
N THR A 94 -16.11 -6.82 2.75
CA THR A 94 -17.33 -5.99 2.72
C THR A 94 -18.24 -6.50 1.60
N GLU A 95 -19.53 -6.19 1.66
CA GLU A 95 -20.50 -6.62 0.64
C GLU A 95 -20.22 -6.02 -0.75
N ASN A 96 -19.66 -4.80 -0.80
CA ASN A 96 -19.44 -4.06 -2.06
C ASN A 96 -17.94 -3.83 -2.30
N VAL A 97 -17.29 -4.83 -2.89
CA VAL A 97 -15.87 -4.80 -3.25
C VAL A 97 -15.71 -4.09 -4.60
N ARG A 98 -15.23 -2.84 -4.56
CA ARG A 98 -14.91 -2.03 -5.75
C ARG A 98 -13.70 -1.14 -5.49
N TRP A 99 -13.01 -0.74 -6.56
CA TRP A 99 -11.98 0.29 -6.45
C TRP A 99 -12.61 1.66 -6.24
N ARG A 100 -11.96 2.46 -5.41
CA ARG A 100 -12.35 3.85 -5.14
C ARG A 100 -11.12 4.73 -5.27
N GLU A 101 -11.19 5.75 -6.12
CA GLU A 101 -10.20 6.81 -6.15
C GLU A 101 -10.28 7.62 -4.84
N ILE A 102 -9.12 7.99 -4.30
CA ILE A 102 -9.02 8.80 -3.09
C ILE A 102 -7.99 9.90 -3.31
N ILE A 103 -8.26 11.06 -2.72
CA ILE A 103 -7.37 12.21 -2.77
C ILE A 103 -6.49 12.15 -1.52
N CYS A 104 -5.18 12.01 -1.72
CA CYS A 104 -4.21 12.17 -0.63
C CYS A 104 -3.77 13.65 -0.60
N PRO A 105 -3.90 14.36 0.53
CA PRO A 105 -3.51 15.77 0.60
C PRO A 105 -1.99 15.98 0.58
N PHE A 106 -1.19 14.90 0.56
CA PHE A 106 0.26 15.00 0.60
C PHE A 106 0.93 14.34 -0.60
N THR A 107 1.93 15.02 -1.13
CA THR A 107 2.79 14.59 -2.25
C THR A 107 4.03 13.83 -1.75
N TYR A 108 3.88 12.92 -0.78
CA TYR A 108 5.00 12.06 -0.38
C TYR A 108 5.01 10.78 -1.19
N GLU A 109 6.18 10.44 -1.72
CA GLU A 109 6.39 9.17 -2.39
C GLU A 109 6.39 8.03 -1.35
N PRO A 110 5.55 7.00 -1.54
CA PRO A 110 5.59 5.82 -0.69
C PRO A 110 6.94 5.13 -0.84
N ARG A 111 7.67 5.00 0.27
CA ARG A 111 8.93 4.28 0.30
C ARG A 111 8.72 2.93 0.96
N TRP A 112 8.99 1.88 0.18
CA TRP A 112 8.81 0.47 0.52
C TRP A 112 7.35 0.03 0.63
N LYS A 113 7.14 -1.29 0.48
CA LYS A 113 5.83 -1.94 0.46
C LYS A 113 5.36 -2.29 1.87
N ARG A 114 5.47 -1.34 2.80
CA ARG A 114 5.14 -1.53 4.21
C ARG A 114 3.96 -0.66 4.57
N SER A 115 2.86 -1.32 4.91
CA SER A 115 1.65 -0.69 5.41
C SER A 115 1.09 -1.46 6.60
N ILE A 116 0.39 -0.74 7.47
CA ILE A 116 -0.32 -1.29 8.62
C ILE A 116 -1.72 -0.69 8.67
N CYS A 117 -2.71 -1.46 9.10
CA CYS A 117 -4.02 -0.90 9.44
C CYS A 117 -4.09 -0.69 10.95
N ILE A 118 -4.48 0.51 11.37
CA ILE A 118 -4.73 0.87 12.76
C ILE A 118 -6.13 1.48 12.80
N ASN A 119 -7.02 0.92 13.62
CA ASN A 119 -8.42 1.36 13.75
C ASN A 119 -9.14 1.53 12.39
N GLY A 120 -9.04 0.52 11.51
CA GLY A 120 -9.67 0.58 10.18
C GLY A 120 -9.05 1.56 9.18
N ILE A 121 -7.96 2.23 9.54
CA ILE A 121 -7.27 3.18 8.68
C ILE A 121 -5.94 2.57 8.23
N LEU A 122 -5.69 2.57 6.91
CA LEU A 122 -4.44 2.10 6.33
C LEU A 122 -3.39 3.21 6.37
N TYR A 123 -2.29 2.92 7.05
CA TYR A 123 -1.10 3.74 7.16
C TYR A 123 0.05 3.13 6.35
N TYR A 124 0.87 3.97 5.73
CA TYR A 124 2.05 3.54 4.96
C TYR A 124 3.24 4.45 5.21
N LEU A 125 4.44 3.91 5.04
CA LEU A 125 5.68 4.70 5.16
C LEU A 125 5.95 5.48 3.88
N ALA A 126 6.22 6.77 4.02
CA ALA A 126 6.58 7.66 2.94
C ALA A 126 7.79 8.51 3.31
N VAL A 127 8.54 8.96 2.31
CA VAL A 127 9.69 9.86 2.50
C VAL A 127 9.51 11.10 1.65
N ASN A 128 9.96 12.23 2.17
CA ASN A 128 10.04 13.46 1.40
C ASN A 128 11.25 13.39 0.45
N SER A 129 10.99 13.29 -0.85
CA SER A 129 12.05 13.28 -1.88
C SER A 129 12.77 14.63 -2.01
N ASN A 130 12.21 15.73 -1.46
CA ASN A 130 12.78 17.07 -1.57
C ASN A 130 13.83 17.43 -0.50
N VAL A 131 14.18 16.52 0.41
CA VAL A 131 15.11 16.81 1.50
C VAL A 131 16.39 16.00 1.32
N SER A 132 17.43 16.67 0.80
CA SER A 132 18.82 16.17 0.76
C SER A 132 19.46 16.30 2.15
N SER A 133 19.01 15.47 3.10
CA SER A 133 19.64 15.40 4.43
C SER A 133 20.16 14.00 4.72
N SER A 134 21.31 13.95 5.40
CA SER A 134 21.95 12.74 5.92
C SER A 134 21.05 11.92 6.87
N VAL A 135 19.93 12.52 7.32
CA VAL A 135 18.86 11.91 8.11
C VAL A 135 17.65 11.69 7.19
N ILE A 136 17.25 10.42 7.01
CA ILE A 136 16.00 10.09 6.31
C ILE A 136 14.87 10.10 7.33
N ASN A 137 14.03 11.14 7.28
CA ASN A 137 12.81 11.23 8.08
C ASN A 137 11.68 10.47 7.38
N TYR A 138 11.18 9.42 8.04
CA TYR A 138 10.01 8.68 7.55
C TYR A 138 8.74 9.30 8.13
N LYS A 139 7.72 9.37 7.30
CA LYS A 139 6.38 9.79 7.73
C LYS A 139 5.44 8.60 7.56
N LEU A 140 4.64 8.35 8.58
CA LEU A 140 3.54 7.41 8.50
C LEU A 140 2.31 8.17 8.04
N ILE A 141 1.87 7.91 6.81
CA ILE A 141 0.78 8.66 6.19
C ILE A 141 -0.41 7.74 6.10
N ASN A 142 -1.60 8.23 6.45
CA ASN A 142 -2.82 7.55 6.06
C ASN A 142 -3.46 8.18 4.83
N TYR A 143 -4.27 7.38 4.15
CA TYR A 143 -5.00 7.83 2.98
C TYR A 143 -6.06 8.91 3.25
N LYS A 144 -6.41 9.14 4.53
CA LYS A 144 -7.35 10.19 4.96
C LYS A 144 -6.66 11.53 5.24
N GLY A 145 -5.35 11.63 5.06
CA GLY A 145 -4.60 12.85 5.33
C GLY A 145 -4.18 13.09 6.78
N LYS A 146 -4.35 12.12 7.70
CA LYS A 146 -3.66 12.20 9.00
C LYS A 146 -2.21 11.79 8.81
N LEU A 147 -1.33 12.55 9.46
CA LEU A 147 0.10 12.40 9.36
C LEU A 147 0.67 11.97 10.70
N GLY A 148 1.45 10.90 10.68
CA GLY A 148 2.31 10.50 11.78
C GLY A 148 3.77 10.79 11.47
N LEU A 149 4.50 11.36 12.41
CA LEU A 149 5.96 11.39 12.33
C LEU A 149 6.51 10.05 12.83
N VAL A 150 7.43 9.46 12.07
CA VAL A 150 8.16 8.26 12.48
C VAL A 150 9.64 8.59 12.53
N ASP A 151 10.14 8.70 13.75
CA ASP A 151 11.57 8.81 14.00
C ASP A 151 12.15 7.40 14.14
N LEU A 152 13.07 7.08 13.23
CA LEU A 152 13.83 5.84 13.26
C LEU A 152 15.18 6.12 13.92
N GLU A 153 15.36 5.63 15.14
CA GLU A 153 16.67 5.58 15.78
C GLU A 153 17.48 4.45 15.12
N LYS A 154 18.54 4.81 14.39
CA LYS A 154 19.49 3.85 13.80
C LYS A 154 20.64 3.61 14.76
N ASP A 155 21.02 2.34 14.95
CA ASP A 155 22.35 2.02 15.46
C ASP A 155 23.33 1.95 14.29
N TYR A 156 24.37 2.79 14.32
CA TYR A 156 25.37 2.85 13.25
C TYR A 156 26.25 1.60 13.20
N ASP A 157 26.31 0.82 14.29
CA ASP A 157 27.19 -0.35 14.38
C ASP A 157 26.54 -1.69 14.02
N ALA A 158 25.21 -1.78 13.92
CA ALA A 158 24.54 -3.08 13.76
C ALA A 158 23.50 -3.14 12.63
N GLY A 159 23.14 -2.02 11.99
CA GLY A 159 22.14 -2.02 10.90
C GLY A 159 20.72 -2.39 11.33
N TYR A 160 20.47 -2.52 12.63
CA TYR A 160 19.15 -2.80 13.20
C TYR A 160 18.44 -1.51 13.62
N LEU A 161 17.13 -1.56 13.49
CA LEU A 161 16.20 -0.48 13.84
C LEU A 161 15.92 -0.60 15.35
N LEU A 162 16.44 0.33 16.17
CA LEU A 162 16.41 0.19 17.64
C LEU A 162 15.08 0.61 18.27
N GLY A 163 14.34 1.52 17.63
CA GLY A 163 13.09 2.02 18.18
C GLY A 163 12.24 2.73 17.13
N LEU A 164 10.92 2.58 17.26
CA LEU A 164 9.92 3.30 16.49
C LEU A 164 9.20 4.26 17.45
N ARG A 165 9.43 5.57 17.32
CA ARG A 165 8.57 6.58 17.97
C ARG A 165 7.56 7.09 16.96
N MET A 166 6.29 7.03 17.33
CA MET A 166 5.18 7.49 16.51
C MET A 166 4.41 8.59 17.25
N GLN A 167 4.24 9.73 16.58
CA GLN A 167 3.32 10.78 17.01
C GLN A 167 2.28 10.96 15.92
N VAL A 168 0.99 10.83 16.25
CA VAL A 168 -0.11 11.04 15.31
C VAL A 168 -0.61 12.47 15.48
N LEU A 169 -0.55 13.26 14.42
CA LEU A 169 -1.18 14.58 14.37
C LEU A 169 -2.60 14.40 13.83
N GLU A 170 -3.58 14.78 14.63
CA GLU A 170 -4.98 14.81 14.21
C GLU A 170 -5.33 16.23 13.75
N ASP A 171 -6.04 16.32 12.63
CA ASP A 171 -6.62 17.57 12.16
C ASP A 171 -7.84 17.90 13.02
N VAL A 172 -7.72 18.96 13.83
CA VAL A 172 -8.73 19.37 14.83
C VAL A 172 -9.93 20.06 14.16
N GLU A 173 -9.83 20.45 12.88
CA GLU A 173 -10.86 21.28 12.22
C GLU A 173 -11.92 20.52 11.41
N LYS A 174 -11.95 19.19 11.40
CA LYS A 174 -13.07 18.44 10.79
C LYS A 174 -14.07 17.98 11.84
N GLY A 175 -15.00 18.89 12.14
CA GLY A 175 -16.19 18.64 12.94
C GLY A 175 -17.09 17.54 12.34
N GLU A 176 -17.87 16.96 13.25
CA GLU A 176 -18.88 15.90 13.06
C GLU A 176 -19.92 16.17 11.98
#